data_AF-Q9XUG1-F1
#
_entry.id   AF-Q9XUG1-F1
#
_cell.length_a   1.000
_cell.length_b   1.000
_cell.length_c   1.000
_cell.angle_alpha   90.00
_cell.angle_beta   90.00
_cell.angle_gamma   90.00
#
_symmetry.space_group_name_H-M   'P 1'
#
loop_
_entity.id
_entity.type
_entity.pdbx_description
1 polymer ?
#
loop_
_entity_poly.entity_id
_entity_poly.type
_entity_poly.pdbx_seq_one_letter_code
_entity_poly.pdbx_strand_id
1 'polypeptide(L)'
;MIRQLLILALCFVALQAMGVPMGNGDCGAEFKCPPNFHKSNRVNGVWCIKVYPGNMTWWEAERECRCTIKGGHLSGIESNSEKRYVEEQTLSILDDKNIKNGAVWLGAYRRKECPSGKVSSDSICHDEKTFQFTDQHTCKTLIFQDWAANQPTNNAGDDCAVLLASTEASGSNSEASGKAAVKNCLHVQGTTPILSSVGFVCGVKAAQEGGNYGGYGGGDFMVIGAAKPKH
;
A
#
# COMPACT_ATOMS: atom_id res chain seq x y z
N MET A 1 1.30 71.68 -24.61
CA MET A 1 0.56 70.40 -24.54
C MET A 1 1.09 69.53 -23.39
N ILE A 2 1.08 70.05 -22.15
CA ILE A 2 1.76 69.45 -20.98
C ILE A 2 0.90 68.41 -20.22
N ARG A 3 -0.30 68.10 -20.72
CA ARG A 3 -1.28 67.25 -20.02
C ARG A 3 -1.17 65.74 -20.25
N GLN A 4 -0.32 65.27 -21.19
CA GLN A 4 -0.24 63.84 -21.53
C GLN A 4 0.91 63.08 -20.85
N LEU A 5 1.90 63.75 -20.26
CA LEU A 5 3.05 63.09 -19.65
C LEU A 5 2.83 62.62 -18.20
N LEU A 6 1.73 63.02 -17.55
CA LEU A 6 1.44 62.65 -16.15
C LEU A 6 0.75 61.29 -15.98
N ILE A 7 0.16 60.71 -17.04
CA ILE A 7 -0.59 59.45 -16.92
C ILE A 7 0.33 58.21 -16.99
N LEU A 8 1.50 58.33 -17.63
CA LEU A 8 2.44 57.20 -17.75
C LEU A 8 3.29 56.95 -16.50
N ALA A 9 3.46 57.93 -15.61
CA ALA A 9 4.23 57.76 -14.38
C ALA A 9 3.47 56.99 -13.29
N LEU A 10 2.13 56.94 -13.36
CA LEU A 10 1.30 56.22 -12.38
C LEU A 10 1.20 54.71 -12.65
N CYS A 11 1.58 54.23 -13.85
CA CYS A 11 1.54 52.80 -14.15
C CYS A 11 2.79 52.01 -13.75
N PHE A 12 3.89 52.67 -13.34
CA PHE A 12 5.16 51.99 -13.07
C PHE A 12 5.56 51.85 -11.59
N VAL A 13 4.74 52.28 -10.63
CA VAL A 13 5.12 52.25 -9.20
C VAL A 13 4.35 51.21 -8.37
N ALA A 14 3.46 50.41 -8.95
CA ALA A 14 2.73 49.37 -8.21
C ALA A 14 3.19 47.92 -8.47
N LEU A 15 4.32 47.72 -9.15
CA LEU A 15 5.00 46.41 -9.28
C LEU A 15 6.26 46.38 -8.39
N GLN A 16 6.15 46.92 -7.19
CA GLN A 16 7.14 46.71 -6.13
C GLN A 16 6.54 45.64 -5.22
N ALA A 17 6.98 44.41 -5.44
CA ALA A 17 7.02 43.40 -4.39
C ALA A 17 5.68 43.09 -3.68
N MET A 18 4.72 42.55 -4.42
CA MET A 18 4.14 41.29 -3.94
C MET A 18 5.25 40.25 -4.05
N GLY A 19 6.25 40.37 -3.18
CA GLY A 19 7.10 39.26 -2.83
C GLY A 19 6.13 38.26 -2.25
N VAL A 20 5.67 37.34 -3.11
CA VAL A 20 5.23 36.03 -2.67
C VAL A 20 6.33 35.63 -1.70
N PRO A 21 6.04 35.45 -0.40
CA PRO A 21 7.02 34.86 0.45
C PRO A 21 7.32 33.53 -0.23
N MET A 22 8.47 33.44 -0.89
CA MET A 22 9.26 32.24 -0.90
C MET A 22 9.66 32.03 0.56
N GLY A 23 8.66 31.81 1.42
CA GLY A 23 8.86 30.93 2.54
C GLY A 23 9.41 29.69 1.87
N ASN A 24 10.63 29.36 2.22
CA ASN A 24 11.10 27.99 2.21
C ASN A 24 10.15 27.18 3.13
N GLY A 25 8.88 27.07 2.74
CA GLY A 25 8.05 25.94 3.08
C GLY A 25 8.73 24.83 2.32
N ASP A 26 9.59 24.12 3.04
CA ASP A 26 10.49 23.13 2.49
C ASP A 26 9.67 22.16 1.63
N CYS A 27 9.76 22.31 0.30
CA CYS A 27 9.28 21.31 -0.64
C CYS A 27 10.02 19.96 -0.43
N GLY A 28 11.05 19.94 0.43
CA GLY A 28 11.80 18.79 0.91
C GLY A 28 11.23 18.12 2.17
N ALA A 29 9.96 18.35 2.52
CA ALA A 29 9.23 17.61 3.56
C ALA A 29 9.64 16.12 3.63
N GLU A 30 10.44 15.73 4.63
CA GLU A 30 10.89 14.35 4.76
C GLU A 30 9.71 13.47 5.18
N PHE A 31 9.28 12.60 4.28
CA PHE A 31 8.26 11.59 4.58
C PHE A 31 8.89 10.42 5.36
N LYS A 32 8.44 10.23 6.60
CA LYS A 32 8.90 9.18 7.51
C LYS A 32 7.88 8.07 7.63
N CYS A 33 8.38 6.85 7.64
CA CYS A 33 7.61 5.67 7.98
C CYS A 33 7.61 5.44 9.51
N PRO A 34 6.64 4.70 10.05
CA PRO A 34 6.74 4.21 11.41
C PRO A 34 8.00 3.35 11.59
N PRO A 35 8.52 3.22 12.82
CA PRO A 35 9.70 2.40 13.08
C PRO A 35 9.55 0.96 12.55
N ASN A 36 10.60 0.45 11.91
CA ASN A 36 10.66 -0.91 11.35
C ASN A 36 9.70 -1.18 10.16
N PHE A 37 9.23 -0.14 9.49
CA PHE A 37 8.52 -0.29 8.21
C PHE A 37 9.49 -0.13 7.05
N HIS A 38 9.29 -0.94 6.01
CA HIS A 38 9.96 -0.76 4.73
C HIS A 38 9.33 0.40 3.97
N LYS A 39 10.16 1.39 3.61
CA LYS A 39 9.76 2.57 2.84
C LYS A 39 9.81 2.26 1.35
N SER A 40 8.72 2.54 0.65
CA SER A 40 8.58 2.34 -0.78
C SER A 40 8.05 3.60 -1.46
N ASN A 41 8.62 3.94 -2.61
CA ASN A 41 8.17 5.07 -3.41
C ASN A 41 7.20 4.54 -4.47
N ARG A 42 5.89 4.71 -4.24
CA ARG A 42 4.84 4.37 -5.22
C ARG A 42 4.49 5.59 -6.06
N VAL A 43 3.74 5.37 -7.14
CA VAL A 43 3.28 6.46 -8.02
C VAL A 43 2.45 7.49 -7.26
N ASN A 44 1.67 7.04 -6.25
CA ASN A 44 0.82 7.90 -5.43
C ASN A 44 1.51 8.43 -4.15
N GLY A 45 2.84 8.30 -4.06
CA GLY A 45 3.66 8.82 -2.97
C GLY A 45 4.30 7.72 -2.12
N VAL A 46 4.94 8.16 -1.03
CA VAL A 46 5.66 7.27 -0.12
C VAL A 46 4.68 6.40 0.67
N TRP A 47 4.87 5.08 0.53
CA TRP A 47 4.12 4.05 1.21
C TRP A 47 5.03 3.25 2.13
N CYS A 48 4.54 2.87 3.29
CA CYS A 48 5.30 2.17 4.32
C CYS A 48 4.65 0.81 4.55
N ILE A 49 5.38 -0.27 4.34
CA ILE A 49 4.86 -1.64 4.54
C ILE A 49 5.61 -2.39 5.64
N LYS A 50 4.92 -3.31 6.29
CA LYS A 50 5.50 -4.24 7.27
C LYS A 50 4.76 -5.56 7.23
N VAL A 51 5.53 -6.66 7.31
CA VAL A 51 4.97 -8.01 7.44
C VAL A 51 4.81 -8.34 8.92
N TYR A 52 3.65 -8.86 9.28
CA TYR A 52 3.31 -9.30 10.63
C TYR A 52 3.08 -10.81 10.64
N PRO A 53 3.65 -11.55 11.61
CA PRO A 53 3.27 -12.94 11.83
C PRO A 53 1.84 -13.00 12.38
N GLY A 54 1.07 -14.00 11.96
CA GLY A 54 -0.29 -14.21 12.43
C GLY A 54 -1.03 -15.31 11.69
N ASN A 55 -1.70 -16.18 12.45
CA ASN A 55 -2.50 -17.28 11.91
C ASN A 55 -3.98 -16.88 11.93
N MET A 56 -4.37 -16.01 11.01
CA MET A 56 -5.71 -15.43 10.99
C MET A 56 -6.26 -15.36 9.56
N THR A 57 -7.58 -15.18 9.47
CA THR A 57 -8.27 -15.00 8.18
C THR A 57 -7.91 -13.65 7.57
N TRP A 58 -8.21 -13.48 6.28
CA TRP A 58 -7.92 -12.23 5.58
C TRP A 58 -8.64 -11.03 6.22
N TRP A 59 -9.91 -11.21 6.65
CA TRP A 59 -10.70 -10.15 7.28
C TRP A 59 -10.17 -9.77 8.67
N GLU A 60 -9.64 -10.74 9.41
CA GLU A 60 -9.01 -10.49 10.71
C GLU A 60 -7.69 -9.74 10.52
N ALA A 61 -6.90 -10.10 9.51
CA ALA A 61 -5.65 -9.42 9.19
C ALA A 61 -5.88 -7.96 8.77
N GLU A 62 -6.89 -7.71 7.94
CA GLU A 62 -7.32 -6.37 7.57
C GLU A 62 -7.83 -5.56 8.78
N ARG A 63 -8.56 -6.19 9.70
CA ARG A 63 -8.94 -5.55 10.96
C ARG A 63 -7.71 -5.21 11.81
N GLU A 64 -6.74 -6.12 11.90
CA GLU A 64 -5.52 -5.94 12.70
C GLU A 64 -4.68 -4.77 12.17
N CYS A 65 -4.51 -4.64 10.85
CA CYS A 65 -3.80 -3.50 10.26
C CYS A 65 -4.45 -2.16 10.63
N ARG A 66 -5.79 -2.07 10.59
CA ARG A 66 -6.52 -0.84 10.95
C ARG A 66 -6.46 -0.53 12.44
N CYS A 67 -6.42 -1.54 13.30
CA CYS A 67 -6.38 -1.38 14.75
C CYS A 67 -4.98 -0.99 15.26
N THR A 68 -3.92 -1.54 14.64
CA THR A 68 -2.53 -1.35 15.09
C THR A 68 -1.89 -0.10 14.51
N ILE A 69 -2.34 0.35 13.34
CA ILE A 69 -1.77 1.47 12.60
C ILE A 69 -2.89 2.41 12.20
N LYS A 70 -2.82 3.68 12.62
CA LYS A 70 -3.79 4.70 12.20
C LYS A 70 -3.76 4.86 10.67
N GLY A 71 -4.86 4.55 10.01
CA GLY A 71 -4.96 4.57 8.54
C GLY A 71 -4.25 3.39 7.86
N GLY A 72 -3.91 2.34 8.62
CA GLY A 72 -3.29 1.14 8.08
C GLY A 72 -4.32 0.21 7.44
N HIS A 73 -3.92 -0.46 6.38
CA HIS A 73 -4.70 -1.48 5.67
C HIS A 73 -3.80 -2.66 5.30
N LEU A 74 -4.37 -3.81 4.96
CA LEU A 74 -3.61 -4.79 4.19
C LEU A 74 -3.12 -4.14 2.91
N SER A 75 -1.85 -4.36 2.61
CA SER A 75 -1.14 -3.74 1.50
C SER A 75 -0.99 -4.71 0.34
N GLY A 76 -1.13 -4.19 -0.88
CA GLY A 76 -0.60 -4.85 -2.07
C GLY A 76 0.93 -4.73 -2.17
N ILE A 77 1.48 -5.25 -3.26
CA ILE A 77 2.90 -5.19 -3.62
C ILE A 77 3.01 -4.54 -5.01
N GLU A 78 3.68 -3.40 -5.10
CA GLU A 78 3.77 -2.60 -6.34
C GLU A 78 5.14 -2.71 -7.05
N SER A 79 6.18 -3.19 -6.36
CA SER A 79 7.55 -3.24 -6.89
C SER A 79 8.28 -4.52 -6.51
N ASN A 80 9.33 -4.86 -7.27
CA ASN A 80 10.22 -5.98 -6.94
C ASN A 80 10.94 -5.79 -5.59
N SER A 81 11.21 -4.54 -5.19
CA SER A 81 11.78 -4.23 -3.86
C SER A 81 10.81 -4.60 -2.74
N GLU A 82 9.53 -4.21 -2.89
CA GLU A 82 8.48 -4.59 -1.95
C GLU A 82 8.29 -6.11 -1.91
N LYS A 83 8.24 -6.76 -3.08
CA LYS A 83 8.11 -8.21 -3.21
C LYS A 83 9.20 -8.95 -2.45
N ARG A 84 10.46 -8.58 -2.71
CA ARG A 84 11.63 -9.17 -2.05
C ARG A 84 11.61 -8.95 -0.54
N TYR A 85 11.30 -7.73 -0.10
CA TYR A 85 11.16 -7.44 1.33
C TYR A 85 10.09 -8.35 1.98
N VAL A 86 8.89 -8.44 1.38
CA VAL A 86 7.81 -9.26 1.93
C VAL A 86 8.20 -10.74 1.96
N GLU A 87 8.83 -11.26 0.91
CA GLU A 87 9.32 -12.63 0.86
C GLU A 87 10.37 -12.90 1.95
N GLU A 88 11.40 -12.07 2.08
CA GLU A 88 12.44 -12.20 3.10
C GLU A 88 11.86 -12.17 4.53
N GLN A 89 10.92 -11.26 4.81
CA GLN A 89 10.24 -11.23 6.11
C GLN A 89 9.37 -12.47 6.33
N THR A 90 8.75 -13.00 5.27
CA THR A 90 7.95 -14.22 5.37
C THR A 90 8.83 -15.42 5.67
N LEU A 91 9.98 -15.56 5.00
CA LEU A 91 10.97 -16.60 5.28
C LEU A 91 11.44 -16.55 6.73
N SER A 92 11.71 -15.35 7.28
CA SER A 92 12.03 -15.20 8.71
C SER A 92 10.91 -15.71 9.62
N ILE A 93 9.65 -15.46 9.29
CA ILE A 93 8.50 -15.97 10.06
C ILE A 93 8.44 -17.50 9.99
N LEU A 94 8.75 -18.10 8.84
CA LEU A 94 8.78 -19.56 8.67
C LEU A 94 9.88 -20.19 9.54
N ASP A 95 11.08 -19.61 9.52
CA ASP A 95 12.22 -20.05 10.33
C ASP A 95 11.92 -19.93 11.83
N ASP A 96 11.39 -18.78 12.28
CA ASP A 96 11.01 -18.55 13.68
C ASP A 96 9.94 -19.55 14.18
N LYS A 97 9.04 -19.97 13.29
CA LYS A 97 7.98 -20.96 13.57
C LYS A 97 8.42 -22.40 13.34
N ASN A 98 9.65 -22.64 12.88
CA ASN A 98 10.18 -23.95 12.51
C ASN A 98 9.24 -24.72 11.54
N ILE A 99 8.73 -24.02 10.52
CA ILE A 99 7.92 -24.58 9.44
C ILE A 99 8.57 -24.25 8.09
N LYS A 100 8.34 -25.07 7.07
CA LYS A 100 9.02 -24.91 5.78
C LYS A 100 8.26 -24.10 4.74
N ASN A 101 6.94 -23.98 4.91
CA ASN A 101 6.06 -23.43 3.88
C ASN A 101 4.97 -22.60 4.52
N GLY A 102 4.56 -21.54 3.84
CA GLY A 102 3.41 -20.76 4.22
C GLY A 102 3.19 -19.59 3.29
N ALA A 103 2.17 -18.80 3.63
CA ALA A 103 1.74 -17.67 2.84
C ALA A 103 1.48 -16.45 3.73
N VAL A 104 1.63 -15.26 3.15
CA VAL A 104 1.17 -14.02 3.79
C VAL A 104 0.02 -13.40 3.02
N TRP A 105 -0.98 -12.93 3.75
CA TRP A 105 -2.10 -12.20 3.15
C TRP A 105 -1.64 -10.88 2.54
N LEU A 106 -2.10 -10.63 1.33
CA LEU A 106 -1.96 -9.35 0.65
C LEU A 106 -3.28 -8.58 0.73
N GLY A 107 -3.21 -7.27 0.64
CA GLY A 107 -4.37 -6.39 0.54
C GLY A 107 -5.02 -6.42 -0.82
N ALA A 108 -5.36 -7.60 -1.32
CA ALA A 108 -5.93 -7.82 -2.63
C ALA A 108 -7.05 -8.86 -2.56
N TYR A 109 -8.19 -8.50 -3.15
CA TYR A 109 -9.36 -9.36 -3.22
C TYR A 109 -10.04 -9.27 -4.58
N ARG A 110 -10.77 -10.32 -4.92
CA ARG A 110 -11.47 -10.46 -6.19
C ARG A 110 -12.60 -9.43 -6.27
N ARG A 111 -12.75 -8.83 -7.44
CA ARG A 111 -13.83 -7.89 -7.75
C ARG A 111 -15.18 -8.58 -7.66
N LYS A 112 -16.21 -7.86 -7.23
CA LYS A 112 -17.58 -8.41 -7.07
C LYS A 112 -18.20 -8.77 -8.43
N GLU A 113 -17.79 -8.04 -9.45
CA GLU A 113 -18.13 -8.23 -10.86
C GLU A 113 -17.53 -9.51 -11.46
N CYS A 114 -16.53 -10.07 -10.76
CA CYS A 114 -15.80 -11.27 -11.14
C CYS A 114 -16.03 -12.36 -10.09
N PRO A 115 -17.25 -12.89 -9.93
CA PRO A 115 -17.53 -13.88 -8.89
C PRO A 115 -16.70 -15.15 -9.11
N SER A 116 -16.03 -15.62 -8.05
CA SER A 116 -15.36 -16.92 -8.08
C SER A 116 -16.37 -18.07 -8.22
N GLY A 117 -15.93 -19.19 -8.78
CA GLY A 117 -16.79 -20.34 -9.07
C GLY A 117 -17.70 -20.16 -10.30
N LYS A 118 -17.59 -19.03 -11.00
CA LYS A 118 -18.37 -18.72 -12.20
C LYS A 118 -17.46 -18.12 -13.26
N VAL A 119 -17.81 -18.30 -14.53
CA VAL A 119 -17.17 -17.58 -15.64
C VAL A 119 -17.92 -16.27 -15.82
N SER A 120 -17.23 -15.14 -15.70
CA SER A 120 -17.77 -13.82 -16.04
C SER A 120 -17.41 -13.47 -17.48
N SER A 121 -18.35 -12.87 -18.21
CA SER A 121 -18.10 -12.31 -19.54
C SER A 121 -17.65 -10.85 -19.48
N ASP A 122 -17.49 -10.27 -18.28
CA ASP A 122 -17.02 -8.90 -18.13
C ASP A 122 -15.53 -8.80 -18.44
N SER A 123 -15.17 -7.84 -19.29
CA SER A 123 -13.80 -7.52 -19.68
C SER A 123 -12.84 -7.24 -18.51
N ILE A 124 -13.36 -6.84 -17.35
CA ILE A 124 -12.54 -6.60 -16.14
C ILE A 124 -12.19 -7.89 -15.39
N CYS A 125 -12.79 -9.02 -15.75
CA CYS A 125 -12.59 -10.33 -15.11
C CYS A 125 -11.56 -11.19 -15.83
N HIS A 126 -10.62 -10.54 -16.50
CA HIS A 126 -9.47 -11.16 -17.14
C HIS A 126 -8.18 -10.65 -16.50
N ASP A 127 -7.19 -11.55 -16.45
CA ASP A 127 -5.83 -11.26 -16.03
C ASP A 127 -5.78 -10.58 -14.65
N GLU A 128 -4.88 -9.60 -14.54
CA GLU A 128 -4.58 -8.80 -13.37
C GLU A 128 -5.76 -7.94 -12.88
N LYS A 129 -6.74 -7.64 -13.76
CA LYS A 129 -7.88 -6.77 -13.45
C LYS A 129 -8.91 -7.44 -12.56
N THR A 130 -8.89 -8.77 -12.49
CA THR A 130 -9.81 -9.59 -11.70
C THR A 130 -9.79 -9.23 -10.21
N PHE A 131 -8.67 -8.68 -9.72
CA PHE A 131 -8.46 -8.32 -8.33
C PHE A 131 -8.39 -6.79 -8.16
N GLN A 132 -8.66 -6.34 -6.94
CA GLN A 132 -8.51 -4.97 -6.52
C GLN A 132 -7.85 -4.89 -5.15
N PHE A 133 -7.11 -3.80 -4.92
CA PHE A 133 -6.38 -3.60 -3.69
C PHE A 133 -7.20 -2.86 -2.63
N THR A 134 -7.09 -3.27 -1.36
CA THR A 134 -7.76 -2.63 -0.21
C THR A 134 -7.14 -1.31 0.20
N ASP A 135 -5.82 -1.20 0.07
CA ASP A 135 -5.09 -0.02 0.54
C ASP A 135 -5.38 1.24 -0.30
N GLN A 136 -5.95 1.11 -1.50
CA GLN A 136 -6.16 2.20 -2.46
C GLN A 136 -4.87 2.97 -2.85
N HIS A 137 -3.71 2.43 -2.50
CA HIS A 137 -2.40 3.01 -2.74
C HIS A 137 -1.51 2.10 -3.61
N THR A 138 -1.90 0.85 -3.85
CA THR A 138 -1.27 -0.04 -4.83
C THR A 138 -1.92 0.22 -6.19
N CYS A 139 -1.16 0.79 -7.13
CA CYS A 139 -1.64 1.13 -8.47
C CYS A 139 -1.22 0.12 -9.53
N LYS A 140 -0.08 -0.54 -9.34
CA LYS A 140 0.43 -1.54 -10.28
C LYS A 140 0.03 -2.93 -9.82
N THR A 141 -0.02 -3.80 -10.80
CA THR A 141 -0.46 -5.19 -10.71
C THR A 141 0.72 -6.16 -10.81
N LEU A 142 1.95 -5.70 -10.52
CA LEU A 142 3.19 -6.49 -10.61
C LEU A 142 3.07 -7.84 -9.91
N ILE A 143 2.41 -7.87 -8.74
CA ILE A 143 2.22 -9.11 -7.99
C ILE A 143 1.38 -10.15 -8.74
N PHE A 144 0.50 -9.72 -9.64
CA PHE A 144 -0.35 -10.58 -10.48
C PHE A 144 0.29 -10.91 -11.85
N GLN A 145 1.54 -10.53 -12.07
CA GLN A 145 2.31 -10.93 -13.26
C GLN A 145 3.09 -12.22 -13.05
N ASP A 146 3.23 -12.65 -11.80
CA ASP A 146 4.03 -13.81 -11.41
C ASP A 146 3.22 -14.72 -10.48
N TRP A 147 2.27 -15.44 -11.10
CA TRP A 147 1.42 -16.42 -10.43
C TRP A 147 2.15 -17.75 -10.23
N ALA A 148 1.85 -18.43 -9.12
CA ALA A 148 2.23 -19.81 -8.95
C ALA A 148 1.52 -20.70 -10.00
N ALA A 149 2.03 -21.92 -10.19
CA ALA A 149 1.44 -22.84 -11.16
C ALA A 149 -0.07 -23.05 -10.89
N ASN A 150 -0.87 -22.96 -11.95
CA ASN A 150 -2.33 -23.10 -11.90
C ASN A 150 -3.05 -22.01 -11.07
N GLN A 151 -2.45 -20.83 -10.91
CA GLN A 151 -3.06 -19.66 -10.28
C GLN A 151 -3.31 -18.54 -11.32
N PRO A 152 -4.30 -17.65 -11.08
CA PRO A 152 -5.28 -17.73 -10.00
C PRO A 152 -6.32 -18.83 -10.26
N THR A 153 -6.72 -19.57 -9.23
CA THR A 153 -7.85 -20.50 -9.34
C THR A 153 -9.18 -19.74 -9.46
N ASN A 154 -10.22 -20.42 -9.91
CA ASN A 154 -11.59 -19.91 -9.95
C ASN A 154 -12.54 -20.74 -9.07
N ASN A 155 -12.06 -21.34 -7.99
CA ASN A 155 -12.93 -22.08 -7.08
C ASN A 155 -13.78 -21.12 -6.27
N ALA A 156 -15.01 -21.52 -5.93
CA ALA A 156 -15.90 -20.70 -5.11
C ALA A 156 -15.22 -20.30 -3.79
N GLY A 157 -15.13 -18.99 -3.55
CA GLY A 157 -14.54 -18.39 -2.36
C GLY A 157 -13.05 -18.08 -2.47
N ASP A 158 -12.32 -18.56 -3.49
CA ASP A 158 -10.90 -18.22 -3.73
C ASP A 158 -10.77 -16.77 -4.23
N ASP A 159 -11.06 -15.85 -3.31
CA ASP A 159 -11.23 -14.43 -3.58
C ASP A 159 -10.09 -13.57 -3.01
N CYS A 160 -9.21 -14.10 -2.17
CA CYS A 160 -8.14 -13.31 -1.54
C CYS A 160 -6.75 -13.74 -2.01
N ALA A 161 -5.88 -12.78 -2.24
CA ALA A 161 -4.52 -13.03 -2.72
C ALA A 161 -3.53 -13.20 -1.57
N VAL A 162 -2.52 -14.04 -1.81
CA VAL A 162 -1.38 -14.27 -0.93
C VAL A 162 -0.07 -14.22 -1.71
N LEU A 163 1.03 -13.94 -1.00
CA LEU A 163 2.38 -14.26 -1.46
C LEU A 163 2.82 -15.57 -0.80
N LEU A 164 3.28 -16.52 -1.60
CA LEU A 164 3.80 -17.80 -1.13
C LEU A 164 5.27 -17.69 -0.74
N ALA A 165 5.68 -18.45 0.27
CA ALA A 165 7.08 -18.58 0.66
C ALA A 165 7.42 -20.02 1.05
N SER A 166 8.62 -20.45 0.69
CA SER A 166 9.14 -21.77 1.05
C SER A 166 10.63 -21.71 1.37
N THR A 167 11.04 -22.41 2.43
CA THR A 167 12.46 -22.63 2.77
C THR A 167 12.98 -23.97 2.23
N GLU A 168 12.19 -24.68 1.42
CA GLU A 168 12.62 -25.91 0.77
C GLU A 168 13.67 -25.61 -0.31
N ALA A 169 14.71 -26.47 -0.40
CA ALA A 169 15.80 -26.26 -1.35
C ALA A 169 15.42 -26.59 -2.81
N SER A 170 14.41 -27.43 -3.01
CA SER A 170 13.92 -27.85 -4.33
C SER A 170 12.49 -28.39 -4.26
N GLY A 171 11.83 -28.48 -5.42
CA GLY A 171 10.47 -28.99 -5.56
C GLY A 171 9.43 -27.91 -5.85
N SER A 172 8.16 -28.32 -5.96
CA SER A 172 7.10 -27.40 -6.38
C SER A 172 6.85 -26.25 -5.38
N ASN A 173 7.13 -26.45 -4.09
CA ASN A 173 7.00 -25.38 -3.10
C ASN A 173 8.11 -24.34 -3.27
N SER A 174 9.37 -24.77 -3.47
CA SER A 174 10.48 -23.84 -3.72
C SER A 174 10.27 -23.06 -5.03
N GLU A 175 9.72 -23.70 -6.07
CA GLU A 175 9.39 -23.06 -7.35
C GLU A 175 8.19 -22.08 -7.25
N ALA A 176 7.34 -22.26 -6.24
CA ALA A 176 6.20 -21.40 -5.96
C ALA A 176 6.53 -20.26 -4.99
N SER A 177 7.67 -20.32 -4.27
CA SER A 177 8.12 -19.25 -3.39
C SER A 177 8.25 -17.94 -4.15
N GLY A 178 7.83 -16.85 -3.52
CA GLY A 178 7.82 -15.52 -4.11
C GLY A 178 6.70 -15.31 -5.12
N LYS A 179 5.84 -16.28 -5.40
CA LYS A 179 4.75 -16.13 -6.38
C LYS A 179 3.41 -15.84 -5.71
N ALA A 180 2.52 -15.20 -6.45
CA ALA A 180 1.17 -14.96 -6.01
C ALA A 180 0.31 -16.22 -6.15
N ALA A 181 -0.66 -16.36 -5.25
CA ALA A 181 -1.74 -17.33 -5.36
C ALA A 181 -3.03 -16.73 -4.80
N VAL A 182 -4.16 -17.37 -5.08
CA VAL A 182 -5.43 -17.04 -4.45
C VAL A 182 -5.88 -18.15 -3.52
N LYS A 183 -6.69 -17.76 -2.55
CA LYS A 183 -7.21 -18.64 -1.51
C LYS A 183 -8.50 -18.08 -0.92
N ASN A 184 -9.30 -18.97 -0.33
CA ASN A 184 -10.43 -18.59 0.49
C ASN A 184 -10.10 -17.62 1.62
N CYS A 185 -10.70 -16.43 1.58
CA CYS A 185 -10.53 -15.35 2.55
C CYS A 185 -10.86 -15.75 4.00
N LEU A 186 -11.74 -16.74 4.18
CA LEU A 186 -12.25 -17.19 5.46
C LEU A 186 -11.43 -18.31 6.09
N HIS A 187 -10.42 -18.83 5.40
CA HIS A 187 -9.66 -19.99 5.88
C HIS A 187 -8.21 -19.62 6.18
N VAL A 188 -7.77 -19.96 7.39
CA VAL A 188 -6.35 -19.84 7.79
C VAL A 188 -5.53 -20.94 7.13
N GLN A 189 -6.05 -22.17 7.08
CA GLN A 189 -5.38 -23.30 6.44
C GLN A 189 -5.64 -23.30 4.93
N GLY A 190 -4.59 -23.59 4.15
CA GLY A 190 -4.70 -23.83 2.71
C GLY A 190 -5.01 -25.29 2.39
N THR A 191 -5.30 -25.57 1.12
CA THR A 191 -5.39 -26.95 0.61
C THR A 191 -4.02 -27.67 0.64
N THR A 192 -2.94 -26.89 0.66
CA THR A 192 -1.57 -27.34 0.83
C THR A 192 -0.88 -26.52 1.95
N PRO A 193 0.22 -27.04 2.54
CA PRO A 193 0.96 -26.31 3.56
C PRO A 193 1.42 -24.91 3.11
N ILE A 194 1.88 -24.75 1.87
CA ILE A 194 2.35 -23.45 1.35
C ILE A 194 1.22 -22.41 1.23
N LEU A 195 -0.03 -22.84 1.06
CA LEU A 195 -1.19 -21.94 1.05
C LEU A 195 -1.69 -21.56 2.46
N SER A 196 -1.11 -22.12 3.52
CA SER A 196 -1.53 -21.82 4.89
C SER A 196 -0.96 -20.49 5.34
N SER A 197 -1.83 -19.60 5.85
CA SER A 197 -1.44 -18.24 6.19
C SER A 197 -0.66 -18.21 7.50
N VAL A 198 0.55 -17.66 7.44
CA VAL A 198 1.47 -17.53 8.58
C VAL A 198 1.67 -16.08 9.01
N GLY A 199 1.19 -15.14 8.18
CA GLY A 199 1.28 -13.71 8.40
C GLY A 199 0.49 -12.90 7.39
N PHE A 200 0.72 -11.60 7.38
CA PHE A 200 0.02 -10.63 6.54
C PHE A 200 0.81 -9.34 6.39
N VAL A 201 0.58 -8.61 5.30
CA VAL A 201 1.29 -7.36 4.99
C VAL A 201 0.40 -6.17 5.30
N CYS A 202 0.75 -5.38 6.31
CA CYS A 202 0.10 -4.09 6.53
C CYS A 202 0.87 -2.97 5.84
N GLY A 203 0.16 -1.94 5.40
CA GLY A 203 0.75 -0.72 4.86
C GLY A 203 0.03 0.53 5.33
N VAL A 204 0.74 1.65 5.32
CA VAL A 204 0.24 2.98 5.68
C VAL A 204 0.99 4.06 4.90
N LYS A 205 0.32 5.20 4.67
CA LYS A 205 0.95 6.39 4.07
C LYS A 205 1.99 6.97 5.03
N ALA A 206 3.14 7.37 4.48
CA ALA A 206 4.17 8.06 5.26
C ALA A 206 3.66 9.40 5.82
N ALA A 207 4.12 9.75 7.02
CA ALA A 207 3.83 11.05 7.62
C ALA A 207 4.93 12.07 7.24
N GLN A 208 4.54 13.32 7.06
CA GLN A 208 5.49 14.44 7.03
C GLN A 208 6.04 14.68 8.46
N GLU A 209 7.28 15.16 8.60
CA GLU A 209 7.81 15.55 9.92
C GLU A 209 6.84 16.48 10.68
N GLY A 210 6.52 16.10 11.93
CA GLY A 210 5.52 16.79 12.77
C GLY A 210 4.06 16.40 12.53
N GLY A 211 3.78 15.57 11.52
CA GLY A 211 2.45 15.04 11.21
C GLY A 211 2.19 13.64 11.77
N ASN A 212 0.92 13.29 11.93
CA ASN A 212 0.48 11.92 12.25
C ASN A 212 0.43 11.05 10.98
N TYR A 213 0.76 9.76 11.11
CA TYR A 213 0.56 8.75 10.05
C TYR A 213 -0.92 8.69 9.62
N GLY A 214 -1.16 8.53 8.30
CA GLY A 214 -2.51 8.50 7.74
C GLY A 214 -3.18 9.86 7.52
N GLY A 215 -2.43 10.97 7.62
CA GLY A 215 -2.93 12.30 7.28
C GLY A 215 -3.12 12.48 5.77
N TYR A 216 -4.33 12.86 5.35
CA TYR A 216 -4.57 13.44 4.03
C TYR A 216 -3.89 14.81 3.97
N GLY A 217 -2.60 14.83 3.62
CA GLY A 217 -1.87 16.05 3.26
C GLY A 217 -2.32 16.52 1.88
N GLY A 218 -3.50 17.11 1.81
CA GLY A 218 -4.07 17.72 0.62
C GLY A 218 -5.11 18.76 1.03
N GLY A 219 -4.67 20.01 1.18
CA GLY A 219 -5.54 21.16 1.42
C GLY A 219 -5.27 21.87 2.75
N ASP A 220 -4.96 23.16 2.65
CA ASP A 220 -4.92 24.17 3.70
C ASP A 220 -5.77 23.85 4.94
N PHE A 221 -5.12 23.57 6.07
CA PHE A 221 -5.74 23.85 7.37
C PHE A 221 -5.14 25.15 7.90
N MET A 222 -5.76 26.27 7.53
CA MET A 222 -5.51 27.57 8.13
C MET A 222 -5.94 27.50 9.60
N VAL A 223 -4.99 27.25 10.50
CA VAL A 223 -5.23 27.36 11.95
C VAL A 223 -5.34 28.84 12.29
N ILE A 224 -6.55 29.39 12.23
CA ILE A 224 -6.86 30.70 12.82
C ILE A 224 -7.28 30.45 14.27
N GLY A 225 -6.41 30.76 15.22
CA GLY A 225 -6.78 30.85 16.64
C GLY A 225 -5.62 30.44 17.57
N ALA A 226 -5.24 31.20 18.59
CA ALA A 226 -5.64 32.53 19.01
C ALA A 226 -4.43 33.13 19.74
N ALA A 227 -3.95 34.29 19.27
CA ALA A 227 -2.94 35.04 20.00
C ALA A 227 -3.59 35.60 21.27
N LYS A 228 -3.13 35.10 22.43
CA LYS A 228 -3.49 35.63 23.74
C LYS A 228 -3.00 37.09 23.84
N PRO A 229 -3.87 38.08 24.13
CA PRO A 229 -3.43 39.46 24.26
C PRO A 229 -2.61 39.61 25.54
N LYS A 230 -1.40 40.15 25.40
CA LYS A 230 -0.60 40.69 26.50
C LYS A 230 -0.80 42.20 26.49
N HIS A 231 -1.30 42.76 27.59
CA HIS A 231 -0.69 43.86 28.35
C HIS A 231 -1.42 43.98 29.68
#